data_AF-A0A538DQU3-F1
#
_entry.id   AF-A0A538DQU3-F1
#
_cell.length_a   1.000
_cell.length_b   1.000
_cell.length_c   1.000
_cell.angle_alpha   90.00
_cell.angle_beta   90.00
_cell.angle_gamma   90.00
#
_symmetry.space_group_name_H-M   'P 1'
#
loop_
_entity.id
_entity.type
_entity.pdbx_description
1 polymer ?
#
loop_
_entity_poly.entity_id
_entity_poly.type
_entity_poly.pdbx_seq_one_letter_code
_entity_poly.pdbx_strand_id
1 'polypeptide(L)'
;MFGVLLAATTLACHAPLPQGPQVPAPVVLSTGCGRFVLSRGGEVGRFRHRAQADQTAVSLRSRGTQLLVRRNRAGRIFVLRHRRLVWRSHDLYPNDGGDIAFGPHAFAFASYRRGIFLTDLDGPERLIVRGRGLYPYDFDREGRLIVSAHGTIDLIAPNGATLRRYRYRQRNGFAFDERTDRLFFITPRGVLASARGTKIHLARPLPKVEGTISADQSGLLGGMHDITVIRPDGALVARTTWARSPRVSSDSGVSASPDGKAFAVRLTDAHPGSRSSTATVYVLRAGTESPQGIYRHRLGPSGCAVGANLSWHGRFLLYSSTDGREVVLDTTNDRAIDLTQLARLLPHRNRGEVVNVSWQSDFESEY
;
A
#
# COMPACT_ATOMS: atom_id res chain seq x y z
N MET A 1 -16.01 35.53 15.53
CA MET A 1 -15.72 34.98 14.18
C MET A 1 -15.35 33.48 14.16
N PHE A 2 -15.45 32.72 15.26
CA PHE A 2 -15.23 31.25 15.25
C PHE A 2 -16.51 30.41 15.01
N GLY A 3 -17.70 30.95 15.31
CA GLY A 3 -18.97 30.23 15.16
C GLY A 3 -19.46 30.04 13.72
N VAL A 4 -19.06 30.91 12.78
CA VAL A 4 -19.52 30.87 11.38
C VAL A 4 -18.78 29.78 10.57
N LEU A 5 -17.53 29.48 10.91
CA LEU A 5 -16.73 28.42 10.26
C LEU A 5 -17.17 27.00 10.67
N LEU A 6 -17.64 26.81 11.90
CA LEU A 6 -18.18 25.52 12.38
C LEU A 6 -19.56 25.21 11.78
N ALA A 7 -20.42 26.22 11.56
CA ALA A 7 -21.73 26.00 10.95
C ALA A 7 -21.66 25.70 9.44
N ALA A 8 -20.73 26.35 8.71
CA ALA A 8 -20.56 26.10 7.27
C ALA A 8 -20.01 24.70 6.97
N THR A 9 -19.14 24.16 7.85
CA THR A 9 -18.54 22.83 7.69
C THR A 9 -19.50 21.69 8.03
N THR A 10 -20.43 21.89 8.97
CA THR A 10 -21.48 20.91 9.27
C THR A 10 -22.54 20.85 8.18
N LEU A 11 -22.97 22.01 7.63
CA LEU A 11 -23.93 22.08 6.52
C LEU A 11 -23.41 21.39 5.24
N ALA A 12 -22.13 21.58 4.90
CA ALA A 12 -21.52 20.96 3.72
C ALA A 12 -21.58 19.43 3.77
N CYS A 13 -21.33 18.83 4.94
CA CYS A 13 -21.35 17.38 5.09
C CYS A 13 -22.75 16.75 5.02
N HIS A 14 -23.82 17.55 5.14
CA HIS A 14 -25.22 17.11 5.03
C HIS A 14 -25.86 17.44 3.66
N ALA A 15 -25.08 17.91 2.69
CA ALA A 15 -25.58 18.18 1.35
C ALA A 15 -26.24 16.94 0.70
N PRO A 16 -27.23 17.15 -0.20
CA PRO A 16 -27.82 16.09 -1.01
C PRO A 16 -26.74 15.32 -1.77
N LEU A 17 -26.96 14.01 -1.93
CA LEU A 17 -26.01 13.18 -2.66
C LEU A 17 -26.29 13.26 -4.16
N PRO A 18 -25.25 13.43 -5.00
CA PRO A 18 -25.42 13.38 -6.45
C PRO A 18 -25.75 11.96 -6.90
N GLN A 19 -26.32 11.82 -8.09
CA GLN A 19 -26.35 10.54 -8.79
C GLN A 19 -25.00 10.31 -9.49
N GLY A 20 -24.49 9.09 -9.40
CA GLY A 20 -23.27 8.67 -10.07
C GLY A 20 -23.56 7.88 -11.36
N PRO A 21 -22.52 7.58 -12.15
CA PRO A 21 -22.65 6.67 -13.28
C PRO A 21 -22.88 5.24 -12.79
N GLN A 22 -23.45 4.40 -13.65
CA GLN A 22 -23.51 2.96 -13.41
C GLN A 22 -22.11 2.36 -13.36
N VAL A 23 -21.89 1.44 -12.41
CA VAL A 23 -20.61 0.77 -12.18
C VAL A 23 -20.79 -0.74 -12.10
N PRO A 24 -19.76 -1.52 -12.49
CA PRO A 24 -19.86 -2.98 -12.55
C PRO A 24 -19.96 -3.65 -11.18
N ALA A 25 -19.43 -3.00 -10.15
CA ALA A 25 -19.49 -3.41 -8.77
C ALA A 25 -19.58 -2.18 -7.87
N PRO A 26 -20.13 -2.28 -6.66
CA PRO A 26 -20.22 -1.12 -5.79
C PRO A 26 -18.86 -0.53 -5.45
N VAL A 27 -18.78 0.80 -5.37
CA VAL A 27 -17.55 1.56 -5.13
C VAL A 27 -17.74 2.41 -3.87
N VAL A 28 -16.77 2.36 -2.96
CA VAL A 28 -16.71 3.20 -1.77
C VAL A 28 -15.87 4.44 -2.06
N LEU A 29 -16.46 5.62 -1.88
CA LEU A 29 -15.80 6.91 -1.94
C LEU A 29 -15.70 7.49 -0.52
N SER A 30 -14.49 7.83 -0.07
CA SER A 30 -14.23 8.37 1.27
C SER A 30 -13.78 9.83 1.20
N THR A 31 -14.47 10.67 1.97
CA THR A 31 -14.15 12.09 2.16
C THR A 31 -14.10 12.40 3.66
N GLY A 32 -13.73 13.62 4.02
CA GLY A 32 -13.72 14.11 5.40
C GLY A 32 -15.13 14.19 6.00
N CYS A 33 -16.17 14.18 5.17
CA CYS A 33 -17.56 14.11 5.61
C CYS A 33 -18.05 12.68 5.86
N GLY A 34 -17.30 11.66 5.43
CA GLY A 34 -17.62 10.25 5.67
C GLY A 34 -17.42 9.39 4.43
N ARG A 35 -18.04 8.21 4.46
CA ARG A 35 -18.00 7.23 3.37
C ARG A 35 -19.33 7.18 2.64
N PHE A 36 -19.23 7.04 1.32
CA PHE A 36 -20.36 6.95 0.41
C PHE A 36 -20.19 5.70 -0.44
N VAL A 37 -21.29 5.02 -0.76
CA VAL A 37 -21.30 3.88 -1.67
C VAL A 37 -22.03 4.28 -2.92
N LEU A 38 -21.34 4.14 -4.05
CA LEU A 38 -21.94 4.14 -5.37
C LEU A 38 -22.39 2.71 -5.69
N SER A 39 -23.70 2.50 -5.77
CA SER A 39 -24.29 1.21 -6.16
C SER A 39 -24.10 0.96 -7.66
N ARG A 40 -24.31 -0.29 -8.09
CA ARG A 40 -24.22 -0.66 -9.52
C ARG A 40 -25.18 0.16 -10.40
N GLY A 41 -26.33 0.54 -9.87
CA GLY A 41 -27.33 1.37 -10.56
C GLY A 41 -26.96 2.85 -10.68
N GLY A 42 -25.86 3.29 -10.06
CA GLY A 42 -25.44 4.70 -10.04
C GLY A 42 -26.00 5.50 -8.86
N GLU A 43 -26.73 4.86 -7.94
CA GLU A 43 -27.24 5.52 -6.74
C GLU A 43 -26.11 5.70 -5.72
N VAL A 44 -26.04 6.88 -5.12
CA VAL A 44 -25.06 7.18 -4.08
C VAL A 44 -25.76 7.20 -2.73
N GLY A 45 -25.34 6.31 -1.84
CA GLY A 45 -25.81 6.24 -0.46
C GLY A 45 -24.72 6.62 0.53
N ARG A 46 -25.11 7.11 1.71
CA ARG A 46 -24.16 7.20 2.84
C ARG A 46 -23.92 5.80 3.38
N PHE A 47 -22.65 5.43 3.54
CA PHE A 47 -22.30 4.15 4.13
C PHE A 47 -22.65 4.16 5.62
N ARG A 48 -23.60 3.31 6.04
CA ARG A 48 -24.14 3.30 7.40
C ARG A 48 -23.35 2.43 8.39
N HIS A 49 -22.41 1.62 7.92
CA HIS A 49 -21.58 0.80 8.80
C HIS A 49 -20.38 1.57 9.36
N ARG A 50 -20.32 1.68 10.70
CA ARG A 50 -19.20 2.24 11.47
C ARG A 50 -17.92 1.39 11.44
N ALA A 51 -17.98 0.17 10.91
CA ALA A 51 -16.87 -0.76 10.86
C ALA A 51 -16.42 -0.96 9.41
N GLN A 52 -15.57 -0.07 8.95
CA GLN A 52 -14.46 -0.41 8.05
C GLN A 52 -13.50 0.78 8.17
N ALA A 53 -12.25 0.52 8.48
CA ALA A 53 -11.25 1.55 8.78
C ALA A 53 -10.78 2.29 7.54
N ASP A 54 -10.29 3.51 7.76
CA ASP A 54 -9.28 4.16 6.92
C ASP A 54 -8.21 3.14 6.51
N GLN A 55 -8.06 2.92 5.20
CA GLN A 55 -6.91 2.19 4.67
C GLN A 55 -5.74 3.18 4.54
N THR A 56 -5.18 3.59 5.68
CA THR A 56 -3.73 3.83 5.72
C THR A 56 -3.06 2.47 5.83
N ALA A 57 -2.04 2.20 5.02
CA ALA A 57 -1.35 0.91 4.98
C ALA A 57 -0.95 0.45 6.39
N VAL A 58 -1.69 -0.53 6.92
CA VAL A 58 -1.34 -1.28 8.13
C VAL A 58 -1.32 -2.76 7.72
N SER A 59 -0.34 -3.51 8.23
CA SER A 59 -0.14 -4.94 7.98
C SER A 59 -1.46 -5.74 8.05
N LEU A 60 -1.60 -6.82 7.27
CA LEU A 60 -2.77 -7.70 7.32
C LEU A 60 -3.04 -8.24 8.74
N ARG A 61 -2.02 -8.39 9.58
CA ARG A 61 -2.15 -8.81 11.00
C ARG A 61 -2.69 -7.74 11.94
N SER A 62 -2.82 -6.50 11.48
CA SER A 62 -3.57 -5.45 12.20
C SER A 62 -5.02 -5.33 11.73
N ARG A 63 -5.47 -6.11 10.73
CA ARG A 63 -6.88 -6.11 10.31
C ARG A 63 -7.71 -6.80 11.39
N GLY A 64 -8.30 -5.98 12.25
CA GLY A 64 -9.13 -6.40 13.39
C GLY A 64 -9.08 -5.42 14.56
N THR A 65 -8.11 -4.49 14.59
CA THR A 65 -8.09 -3.39 15.56
C THR A 65 -7.46 -2.17 14.92
N GLN A 66 -8.24 -1.08 14.78
CA GLN A 66 -7.71 0.21 14.33
C GLN A 66 -6.76 0.78 15.39
N LEU A 67 -5.49 0.40 15.30
CA LEU A 67 -4.41 0.99 16.07
C LEU A 67 -3.84 2.18 15.30
N LEU A 68 -3.90 3.36 15.91
CA LEU A 68 -3.32 4.59 15.38
C LEU A 68 -2.07 4.92 16.18
N VAL A 69 -0.94 5.06 15.50
CA VAL A 69 0.31 5.50 16.12
C VAL A 69 0.46 7.01 15.94
N ARG A 70 0.68 7.74 17.04
CA ARG A 70 0.97 9.18 17.05
C ARG A 70 2.28 9.46 17.73
N ARG A 71 2.88 10.59 17.35
CA ARG A 71 4.12 11.10 17.97
C ARG A 71 3.95 12.57 18.32
N ASN A 72 4.56 12.99 19.43
CA ASN A 72 4.69 14.41 19.73
C ASN A 72 6.11 14.91 19.39
N ARG A 73 6.31 16.22 19.47
CA ARG A 73 7.62 16.87 19.19
C ARG A 73 8.74 16.39 20.10
N ALA A 74 8.43 16.00 21.34
CA ALA A 74 9.42 15.46 22.27
C ALA A 74 9.88 14.03 21.91
N GLY A 75 9.22 13.37 20.94
CA GLY A 75 9.53 12.00 20.55
C GLY A 75 8.80 10.93 21.37
N ARG A 76 7.75 11.30 22.12
CA ARG A 76 6.86 10.32 22.78
C ARG A 76 6.02 9.62 21.71
N ILE A 77 5.91 8.30 21.81
CA ILE A 77 5.06 7.49 20.94
C ILE A 77 3.78 7.14 21.71
N PHE A 78 2.63 7.26 21.03
CA PHE A 78 1.31 6.90 21.54
C PHE A 78 0.67 5.91 20.60
N VAL A 79 0.11 4.83 21.14
CA VAL A 79 -0.73 3.90 20.38
C VAL A 79 -2.16 4.09 20.86
N LEU A 80 -3.08 4.33 19.92
CA LEU A 80 -4.48 4.56 20.20
C LEU A 80 -5.35 3.49 19.56
N ARG A 81 -6.34 2.96 20.30
CA ARG A 81 -7.40 2.10 19.79
C ARG A 81 -8.72 2.83 19.86
N HIS A 82 -9.42 3.01 18.73
CA HIS A 82 -10.67 3.80 18.66
C HIS A 82 -10.55 5.18 19.35
N ARG A 83 -9.43 5.88 19.12
CA ARG A 83 -9.07 7.17 19.74
C ARG A 83 -8.82 7.14 21.26
N ARG A 84 -8.86 5.98 21.91
CA ARG A 84 -8.43 5.82 23.31
C ARG A 84 -6.96 5.46 23.34
N LEU A 85 -6.21 6.09 24.22
CA LEU A 85 -4.81 5.74 24.46
C LEU A 85 -4.76 4.32 25.06
N VAL A 86 -4.07 3.40 24.39
CA VAL A 86 -3.84 2.03 24.91
C VAL A 86 -2.41 1.83 25.38
N TRP A 87 -1.46 2.59 24.84
CA TRP A 87 -0.08 2.51 25.27
C TRP A 87 0.66 3.82 24.99
N ARG A 88 1.65 4.12 25.83
CA ARG A 88 2.62 5.21 25.61
C ARG A 88 4.02 4.69 25.83
N SER A 89 4.98 5.19 25.03
CA SER A 89 6.38 4.85 25.25
C SER A 89 6.88 5.35 26.61
N HIS A 90 7.72 4.55 27.25
CA HIS A 90 8.40 4.88 28.49
C HIS A 90 9.49 5.94 28.27
N ASP A 91 10.25 5.83 27.18
CA ASP A 91 11.30 6.76 26.78
C ASP A 91 10.83 7.80 25.75
N LEU A 92 11.74 8.74 25.44
CA LEU A 92 11.60 9.72 24.36
C LEU A 92 12.52 9.37 23.17
N TYR A 93 11.99 9.51 21.96
CA TYR A 93 12.66 9.19 20.69
C TYR A 93 12.62 10.38 19.71
N PRO A 94 13.19 11.55 20.07
CA PRO A 94 13.10 12.76 19.27
C PRO A 94 13.84 12.60 17.94
N ASN A 95 13.14 12.84 16.83
CA ASN A 95 13.68 12.69 15.47
C ASN A 95 14.26 11.30 15.15
N ASP A 96 13.89 10.29 15.94
CA ASP A 96 14.56 8.99 15.94
C ASP A 96 13.57 7.82 15.86
N GLY A 97 12.32 8.01 16.33
CA GLY A 97 11.25 7.02 16.13
C GLY A 97 10.95 6.84 14.63
N GLY A 98 11.14 5.63 14.11
CA GLY A 98 11.01 5.25 12.70
C GLY A 98 9.95 4.18 12.47
N ASP A 99 10.15 3.31 11.49
CA ASP A 99 9.20 2.26 11.08
C ASP A 99 8.62 1.45 12.25
N ILE A 100 7.39 0.97 12.06
CA ILE A 100 6.62 0.23 13.07
C ILE A 100 6.13 -1.08 12.48
N ALA A 101 6.00 -2.10 13.32
CA ALA A 101 5.39 -3.38 12.95
C ALA A 101 4.44 -3.84 14.06
N PHE A 102 3.35 -4.48 13.65
CA PHE A 102 2.40 -5.12 14.55
C PHE A 102 2.41 -6.62 14.29
N GLY A 103 2.57 -7.40 15.35
CA GLY A 103 2.53 -8.85 15.31
C GLY A 103 1.47 -9.41 16.25
N PRO A 104 1.34 -10.75 16.28
CA PRO A 104 0.50 -11.42 17.28
C PRO A 104 0.94 -10.99 18.69
N HIS A 105 0.13 -10.17 19.36
CA HIS A 105 0.39 -9.63 20.71
C HIS A 105 1.70 -8.84 20.85
N ALA A 106 2.17 -8.20 19.76
CA ALA A 106 3.44 -7.50 19.77
C ALA A 106 3.40 -6.21 18.96
N PHE A 107 4.10 -5.19 19.44
CA PHE A 107 4.36 -3.93 18.77
C PHE A 107 5.86 -3.65 18.78
N ALA A 108 6.43 -3.49 17.60
CA ALA A 108 7.83 -3.11 17.42
C ALA A 108 7.96 -1.74 16.76
N PHE A 109 9.00 -1.01 17.13
CA PHE A 109 9.37 0.24 16.47
C PHE A 109 10.88 0.44 16.45
N ALA A 110 11.36 1.16 15.43
CA ALA A 110 12.76 1.56 15.34
C ALA A 110 13.02 2.88 16.07
N SER A 111 14.21 2.96 16.67
CA SER A 111 14.94 4.20 16.90
C SER A 111 16.19 4.16 16.01
N TYR A 112 16.30 5.08 15.03
CA TYR A 112 17.38 5.06 14.04
C TYR A 112 18.78 5.02 14.68
N ARG A 113 18.98 5.65 15.84
CA ARG A 113 20.27 5.66 16.56
C ARG A 113 20.45 4.51 17.55
N ARG A 114 19.37 3.99 18.15
CA ARG A 114 19.45 3.02 19.27
C ARG A 114 19.21 1.58 18.83
N GLY A 115 18.26 1.36 17.91
CA GLY A 115 17.90 0.04 17.39
C GLY A 115 16.41 -0.25 17.49
N ILE A 116 16.06 -1.52 17.71
CA ILE A 116 14.68 -2.00 17.67
C ILE A 116 14.13 -2.21 19.07
N PHE A 117 12.94 -1.65 19.32
CA PHE A 117 12.19 -1.80 20.56
C PHE A 117 10.96 -2.68 20.34
N LEU A 118 10.57 -3.43 21.37
CA LEU A 118 9.43 -4.35 21.38
C LEU A 118 8.62 -4.19 22.67
N THR A 119 7.30 -4.27 22.57
CA THR A 119 6.35 -4.34 23.70
C THR A 119 5.13 -5.15 23.30
N ASP A 120 4.40 -5.68 24.27
CA ASP A 120 3.07 -6.28 24.12
C ASP A 120 1.93 -5.25 24.24
N LEU A 121 2.27 -3.96 24.45
CA LEU A 121 1.37 -2.84 24.77
C LEU A 121 0.84 -2.82 26.20
N ASP A 122 1.10 -3.84 27.01
CA ASP A 122 0.76 -3.88 28.44
C ASP A 122 1.94 -3.43 29.31
N GLY A 123 3.18 -3.63 28.82
CA GLY A 123 4.42 -3.23 29.48
C GLY A 123 5.21 -2.11 28.78
N PRO A 124 6.28 -1.61 29.42
CA PRO A 124 7.21 -0.68 28.79
C PRO A 124 7.91 -1.35 27.61
N GLU A 125 8.36 -0.55 26.64
CA GLU A 125 9.19 -1.07 25.56
C GLU A 125 10.55 -1.58 26.05
N ARG A 126 11.01 -2.66 25.42
CA ARG A 126 12.34 -3.25 25.61
C ARG A 126 13.15 -3.11 24.35
N LEU A 127 14.40 -2.68 24.48
CA LEU A 127 15.38 -2.75 23.40
C LEU A 127 15.77 -4.22 23.14
N ILE A 128 15.46 -4.72 21.94
CA ILE A 128 15.69 -6.13 21.57
C ILE A 128 16.87 -6.31 20.61
N VAL A 129 17.19 -5.29 19.81
CA VAL A 129 18.36 -5.28 18.92
C VAL A 129 18.98 -3.90 18.97
N ARG A 130 20.29 -3.82 19.23
CA ARG A 130 21.07 -2.58 19.19
C ARG A 130 21.65 -2.36 17.81
N GLY A 131 21.57 -1.13 17.32
CA GLY A 131 22.22 -0.76 16.05
C GLY A 131 21.61 0.48 15.43
N ARG A 132 22.28 0.97 14.38
CA ARG A 132 21.77 2.06 13.53
C ARG A 132 21.18 1.51 12.25
N GLY A 133 20.20 2.21 11.68
CA GLY A 133 19.61 1.85 10.39
C GLY A 133 18.91 0.49 10.40
N LEU A 134 18.27 0.14 11.52
CA LEU A 134 17.45 -1.06 11.67
C LEU A 134 15.98 -0.66 11.57
N TYR A 135 15.21 -1.43 10.80
CA TYR A 135 13.80 -1.12 10.54
C TYR A 135 12.95 -2.38 10.76
N PRO A 136 12.01 -2.39 11.72
CA PRO A 136 11.09 -3.51 11.87
C PRO A 136 10.17 -3.52 10.65
N TYR A 137 10.12 -4.65 9.97
CA TYR A 137 9.33 -4.82 8.76
C TYR A 137 7.96 -5.41 9.09
N ASP A 138 7.94 -6.60 9.70
CA ASP A 138 6.71 -7.31 10.09
C ASP A 138 7.03 -8.44 11.08
N PHE A 139 6.01 -9.15 11.55
CA PHE A 139 6.13 -10.40 12.29
C PHE A 139 5.62 -11.58 11.48
N ASP A 140 6.26 -12.72 11.65
CA ASP A 140 5.69 -13.98 11.16
C ASP A 140 4.66 -14.56 12.13
N ARG A 141 4.03 -15.69 11.76
CA ARG A 141 3.00 -16.36 12.58
C ARG A 141 3.48 -16.88 13.91
N GLU A 142 4.79 -17.08 14.06
CA GLU A 142 5.39 -17.51 15.32
C GLU A 142 5.78 -16.32 16.22
N GLY A 143 5.45 -15.09 15.81
CA GLY A 143 5.80 -13.88 16.56
C GLY A 143 7.28 -13.50 16.47
N ARG A 144 8.01 -14.04 15.48
CA ARG A 144 9.39 -13.63 15.21
C ARG A 144 9.38 -12.35 14.39
N LEU A 145 10.19 -11.39 14.79
CA LEU A 145 10.27 -10.09 14.13
C LEU A 145 11.21 -10.18 12.92
N ILE A 146 10.72 -9.72 11.76
CA ILE A 146 11.49 -9.52 10.54
C ILE A 146 12.05 -8.10 10.59
N VAL A 147 13.38 -7.97 10.56
CA VAL A 147 14.09 -6.68 10.60
C VAL A 147 14.86 -6.50 9.30
N SER A 148 14.64 -5.36 8.65
CA SER A 148 15.47 -4.90 7.54
C SER A 148 16.69 -4.16 8.09
N ALA A 149 17.88 -4.54 7.61
CA ALA A 149 19.13 -3.87 7.95
C ALA A 149 20.05 -3.91 6.71
N HIS A 150 20.58 -2.78 6.25
CA HIS A 150 21.58 -2.64 5.17
C HIS A 150 21.92 -3.90 4.31
N GLY A 151 20.98 -4.40 3.49
CA GLY A 151 21.20 -5.55 2.58
C GLY A 151 21.04 -6.95 3.20
N THR A 152 20.52 -7.00 4.42
CA THR A 152 20.15 -8.21 5.15
C THR A 152 18.72 -8.13 5.68
N ILE A 153 18.09 -9.30 5.78
CA ILE A 153 16.82 -9.51 6.45
C ILE A 153 17.12 -10.40 7.65
N ASP A 154 16.99 -9.84 8.84
CA ASP A 154 17.25 -10.53 10.09
C ASP A 154 15.93 -11.01 10.69
N LEU A 155 15.85 -12.31 11.00
CA LEU A 155 14.74 -12.89 11.74
C LEU A 155 15.14 -12.94 13.22
N ILE A 156 14.41 -12.18 14.03
CA ILE A 156 14.71 -11.94 15.44
C ILE A 156 13.64 -12.62 16.30
N ALA A 157 14.07 -13.43 17.26
CA ALA A 157 13.19 -13.99 18.28
C ALA A 157 12.67 -12.89 19.23
N PRO A 158 11.53 -13.10 19.91
CA PRO A 158 11.02 -12.13 20.89
C PRO A 158 12.05 -11.71 21.95
N ASN A 159 12.96 -12.61 22.36
CA ASN A 159 14.02 -12.30 23.32
C ASN A 159 15.17 -11.44 22.75
N GLY A 160 15.17 -11.13 21.45
CA GLY A 160 16.21 -10.35 20.76
C GLY A 160 17.29 -11.18 20.08
N ALA A 161 17.27 -12.52 20.23
CA ALA A 161 18.23 -13.39 19.55
C ALA A 161 18.01 -13.37 18.02
N THR A 162 19.08 -13.17 17.27
CA THR A 162 19.03 -13.34 15.80
C THR A 162 19.00 -14.83 15.46
N LEU A 163 17.87 -15.30 14.97
CA LEU A 163 17.67 -16.69 14.58
C LEU A 163 18.26 -16.99 13.21
N ARG A 164 18.15 -16.03 12.28
CA ARG A 164 18.65 -16.17 10.91
C ARG A 164 18.91 -14.81 10.29
N ARG A 165 19.92 -14.75 9.43
CA ARG A 165 20.24 -13.60 8.59
C ARG A 165 20.22 -14.01 7.13
N TYR A 166 19.41 -13.33 6.33
CA TYR A 166 19.32 -13.53 4.89
C TYR A 166 19.98 -12.35 4.18
N ARG A 167 20.99 -12.62 3.35
CA ARG A 167 21.53 -11.60 2.45
C ARG A 167 20.66 -11.52 1.21
N TYR A 168 20.35 -10.30 0.78
CA TYR A 168 19.61 -10.06 -0.46
C TYR A 168 20.32 -9.00 -1.31
N ARG A 169 19.99 -9.00 -2.61
CA ARG A 169 20.46 -8.05 -3.59
C ARG A 169 19.69 -6.75 -3.39
N GLN A 170 20.32 -5.75 -2.75
CA GLN A 170 19.67 -4.50 -2.31
C GLN A 170 18.80 -3.82 -3.37
N ARG A 171 19.27 -3.73 -4.62
CA ARG A 171 18.54 -3.14 -5.75
C ARG A 171 17.21 -3.85 -6.08
N ASN A 172 16.97 -5.04 -5.54
CA ASN A 172 15.72 -5.77 -5.69
C ASN A 172 14.85 -5.79 -4.44
N GLY A 173 15.33 -5.28 -3.30
CA GLY A 173 14.56 -5.35 -2.06
C GLY A 173 14.14 -6.77 -1.67
N PHE A 174 13.05 -6.85 -0.91
CA PHE A 174 12.39 -8.08 -0.51
C PHE A 174 10.92 -7.79 -0.21
N ALA A 175 10.10 -8.83 -0.15
CA ALA A 175 8.70 -8.72 0.22
C ALA A 175 8.29 -9.84 1.18
N PHE A 176 7.35 -9.57 2.08
CA PHE A 176 6.74 -10.58 2.94
C PHE A 176 5.26 -10.73 2.59
N ASP A 177 4.84 -11.96 2.32
CA ASP A 177 3.43 -12.32 2.16
C ASP A 177 2.91 -12.85 3.51
N GLU A 178 2.17 -12.00 4.21
CA GLU A 178 1.55 -12.33 5.51
C GLU A 178 0.55 -13.49 5.43
N ARG A 179 -0.11 -13.69 4.28
CA ARG A 179 -1.12 -14.74 4.07
C ARG A 179 -0.47 -16.12 3.99
N THR A 180 0.71 -16.21 3.37
CA THR A 180 1.45 -17.48 3.28
C THR A 180 2.59 -17.59 4.28
N ASP A 181 2.85 -16.54 5.06
CA ASP A 181 3.93 -16.44 6.03
C ASP A 181 5.30 -16.66 5.37
N ARG A 182 5.47 -16.06 4.18
CA ARG A 182 6.65 -16.27 3.32
C ARG A 182 7.33 -14.96 2.97
N LEU A 183 8.64 -14.96 3.17
CA LEU A 183 9.55 -13.91 2.75
C LEU A 183 10.12 -14.26 1.38
N PHE A 184 10.08 -13.32 0.43
CA PHE A 184 10.66 -13.44 -0.91
C PHE A 184 11.77 -12.43 -1.10
N PHE A 185 12.91 -12.87 -1.62
CA PHE A 185 14.04 -12.00 -1.90
C PHE A 185 14.94 -12.60 -2.99
N ILE A 186 15.70 -11.76 -3.67
CA ILE A 186 16.74 -12.21 -4.59
C ILE A 186 18.08 -12.23 -3.84
N THR A 187 18.75 -13.37 -3.84
CA THR A 187 20.09 -13.50 -3.24
C THR A 187 21.12 -12.62 -3.96
N PRO A 188 22.29 -12.32 -3.36
CA PRO A 188 23.36 -11.57 -4.03
C PRO A 188 23.82 -12.21 -5.36
N ARG A 189 23.68 -13.54 -5.50
CA ARG A 189 23.98 -14.31 -6.72
C ARG A 189 22.87 -14.26 -7.77
N GLY A 190 21.79 -13.52 -7.52
CA GLY A 190 20.68 -13.38 -8.47
C GLY A 190 19.71 -14.56 -8.47
N VAL A 191 19.64 -15.39 -7.43
CA VAL A 191 18.68 -16.50 -7.32
C VAL A 191 17.48 -16.06 -6.50
N LEU A 192 16.26 -16.39 -6.95
CA LEU A 192 15.05 -16.21 -6.14
C LEU A 192 15.09 -17.14 -4.93
N ALA A 193 14.93 -16.57 -3.75
CA ALA A 193 14.77 -17.31 -2.51
C ALA A 193 13.39 -17.00 -1.91
N SER A 194 12.79 -18.04 -1.34
CA SER A 194 11.69 -17.89 -0.39
C SER A 194 12.11 -18.43 0.97
N ALA A 195 11.64 -17.81 2.05
CA ALA A 195 11.89 -18.29 3.40
C ALA A 195 10.60 -18.31 4.21
N ARG A 196 10.47 -19.33 5.07
CA ARG A 196 9.43 -19.43 6.10
C ARG A 196 10.13 -19.72 7.42
N GLY A 197 10.11 -18.74 8.33
CA GLY A 197 10.95 -18.77 9.51
C GLY A 197 12.43 -18.85 9.14
N THR A 198 13.13 -19.87 9.65
CA THR A 198 14.56 -20.13 9.38
C THR A 198 14.82 -21.01 8.15
N LYS A 199 13.77 -21.61 7.57
CA LYS A 199 13.89 -22.51 6.42
C LYS A 199 13.88 -21.70 5.12
N ILE A 200 14.91 -21.90 4.30
CA ILE A 200 15.08 -21.25 3.00
C ILE A 200 14.85 -22.27 1.87
N HIS A 201 14.15 -21.85 0.83
CA HIS A 201 14.02 -22.57 -0.43
C HIS A 201 14.59 -21.69 -1.54
N LEU A 202 15.53 -22.25 -2.30
CA LEU A 202 16.10 -21.61 -3.47
C LEU A 202 15.33 -22.09 -4.70
N ALA A 203 14.78 -21.15 -5.43
CA ALA A 203 14.07 -21.40 -6.67
C ALA A 203 15.02 -21.14 -7.86
N ARG A 204 14.53 -20.49 -8.91
CA ARG A 204 15.29 -20.27 -10.15
C ARG A 204 16.25 -19.08 -10.09
N PRO A 205 17.36 -19.11 -10.84
CA PRO A 205 18.15 -17.94 -11.15
C PRO A 205 17.34 -16.88 -11.92
N LEU A 206 17.47 -15.62 -11.50
CA LEU A 206 16.81 -14.43 -12.04
C LEU A 206 17.85 -13.32 -12.32
N PRO A 207 18.82 -13.53 -13.23
CA PRO A 207 19.90 -12.55 -13.46
C PRO A 207 19.41 -11.20 -14.00
N LYS A 208 18.30 -11.20 -14.75
CA LYS A 208 17.77 -10.06 -15.52
C LYS A 208 16.62 -9.31 -14.86
N VAL A 209 16.28 -9.62 -13.61
CA VAL A 209 15.22 -8.89 -12.88
C VAL A 209 15.80 -7.60 -12.30
N GLU A 210 15.31 -6.46 -12.78
CA GLU A 210 15.63 -5.14 -12.24
C GLU A 210 14.46 -4.60 -11.39
N GLY A 211 14.77 -3.76 -10.39
CA GLY A 211 13.76 -3.15 -9.52
C GLY A 211 13.33 -3.99 -8.32
N THR A 212 12.55 -3.35 -7.44
CA THR A 212 12.14 -3.85 -6.12
C THR A 212 11.00 -4.86 -6.23
N ILE A 213 11.21 -6.04 -5.64
CA ILE A 213 10.20 -7.07 -5.47
C ILE A 213 9.11 -6.57 -4.52
N SER A 214 7.87 -6.60 -5.01
CA SER A 214 6.64 -6.54 -4.21
C SER A 214 5.98 -7.92 -4.25
N ALA A 215 5.49 -8.45 -3.13
CA ALA A 215 4.58 -9.59 -3.15
C ALA A 215 3.16 -9.05 -3.18
N ASP A 216 2.40 -9.36 -4.23
CA ASP A 216 0.97 -9.10 -4.25
C ASP A 216 0.18 -10.28 -3.66
N GLN A 217 -1.14 -10.13 -3.58
CA GLN A 217 -2.04 -11.19 -3.11
C GLN A 217 -2.03 -12.44 -4.01
N SER A 218 -1.50 -12.32 -5.23
CA SER A 218 -1.37 -13.36 -6.24
C SER A 218 0.00 -14.07 -6.19
N GLY A 219 0.90 -13.66 -5.28
CA GLY A 219 2.22 -14.26 -5.08
C GLY A 219 3.24 -13.90 -6.16
N LEU A 220 3.04 -12.77 -6.84
CA LEU A 220 3.88 -12.32 -7.94
C LEU A 220 4.84 -11.23 -7.51
N LEU A 221 6.01 -11.16 -8.17
CA LEU A 221 7.06 -10.16 -7.94
C LEU A 221 7.19 -9.25 -9.16
N GLY A 222 7.40 -7.93 -8.98
CA GLY A 222 7.50 -6.92 -10.06
C GLY A 222 8.75 -6.01 -9.93
N GLY A 223 9.00 -5.13 -10.91
CA GLY A 223 10.13 -4.20 -10.97
C GLY A 223 9.73 -2.76 -11.36
N MET A 224 10.65 -1.79 -11.24
CA MET A 224 10.38 -0.34 -11.42
C MET A 224 10.68 0.21 -12.83
N HIS A 225 11.64 -0.38 -13.55
CA HIS A 225 12.04 0.04 -14.92
C HIS A 225 11.69 -1.01 -15.98
N ASP A 226 11.41 -2.21 -15.52
CA ASP A 226 10.77 -3.27 -16.26
C ASP A 226 9.71 -3.86 -15.33
N ILE A 227 8.62 -4.36 -15.92
CA ILE A 227 7.68 -5.17 -15.18
C ILE A 227 8.04 -6.59 -15.54
N THR A 228 8.73 -7.27 -14.63
CA THR A 228 8.95 -8.71 -14.72
C THR A 228 8.07 -9.36 -13.68
N VAL A 229 7.05 -10.09 -14.11
CA VAL A 229 6.10 -10.80 -13.27
C VAL A 229 6.47 -12.28 -13.22
N ILE A 230 6.77 -12.78 -12.03
CA ILE A 230 7.22 -14.15 -11.80
C ILE A 230 6.39 -14.85 -10.74
N ARG A 231 6.22 -16.16 -10.89
CA ARG A 231 5.63 -17.04 -9.86
C ARG A 231 6.59 -17.22 -8.67
N PRO A 232 6.10 -17.72 -7.53
CA PRO A 232 6.93 -18.05 -6.36
C PRO A 232 8.08 -19.04 -6.62
N ASP A 233 7.94 -19.89 -7.65
CA ASP A 233 8.99 -20.83 -8.10
C ASP A 233 10.00 -20.18 -9.09
N GLY A 234 9.84 -18.89 -9.36
CA GLY A 234 10.66 -18.11 -10.28
C GLY A 234 10.32 -18.30 -11.76
N ALA A 235 9.24 -19.00 -12.10
CA ALA A 235 8.78 -19.10 -13.48
C ALA A 235 8.26 -17.73 -13.97
N LEU A 236 8.69 -17.31 -15.16
CA LEU A 236 8.21 -16.09 -15.80
C LEU A 236 6.74 -16.22 -16.18
N VAL A 237 5.94 -15.22 -15.83
CA VAL A 237 4.53 -15.11 -16.21
C VAL A 237 4.36 -14.05 -17.29
N ALA A 238 4.95 -12.88 -17.10
CA ALA A 238 4.90 -11.79 -18.07
C ALA A 238 6.12 -10.89 -17.91
N ARG A 239 6.54 -10.23 -18.98
CA ARG A 239 7.61 -9.24 -18.93
C ARG A 239 7.31 -8.10 -19.87
N THR A 240 7.52 -6.86 -19.46
CA THR A 240 7.63 -5.74 -20.39
C THR A 240 8.76 -4.82 -19.99
N THR A 241 9.36 -4.21 -20.99
CA THR A 241 10.33 -3.13 -20.86
C THR A 241 9.83 -1.93 -21.63
N TRP A 242 10.01 -0.73 -21.10
CA TRP A 242 9.84 0.51 -21.85
C TRP A 242 11.19 1.20 -22.05
N ALA A 243 11.25 2.13 -23.00
CA ALA A 243 12.47 2.88 -23.24
C ALA A 243 12.94 3.55 -21.94
N ARG A 244 14.21 3.31 -21.58
CA ARG A 244 14.84 3.94 -20.41
C ARG A 244 14.94 5.45 -20.66
N SER A 245 13.94 6.18 -20.18
CA SER A 245 13.92 7.63 -20.19
C SER A 245 13.89 8.11 -18.75
N PRO A 246 14.75 9.07 -18.35
CA PRO A 246 14.67 9.68 -17.03
C PRO A 246 13.35 10.42 -16.81
N ARG A 247 12.57 10.63 -17.87
CA ARG A 247 11.27 11.27 -17.80
C ARG A 247 10.14 10.29 -17.49
N VAL A 248 10.23 9.01 -17.90
CA VAL A 248 9.12 8.06 -17.76
C VAL A 248 9.37 7.05 -16.64
N SER A 249 8.50 7.03 -15.64
CA SER A 249 8.59 6.11 -14.51
C SER A 249 7.26 5.44 -14.18
N SER A 250 7.34 4.28 -13.51
CA SER A 250 6.20 3.67 -12.85
C SER A 250 6.10 4.19 -11.43
N ASP A 251 4.93 4.70 -11.05
CA ASP A 251 4.67 5.32 -9.74
C ASP A 251 3.43 4.76 -9.02
N SER A 252 2.82 3.71 -9.57
CA SER A 252 1.69 2.98 -8.99
C SER A 252 2.06 1.60 -8.43
N GLY A 253 3.29 1.14 -8.68
CA GLY A 253 3.62 -0.29 -8.59
C GLY A 253 2.87 -1.13 -9.64
N VAL A 254 2.93 -2.45 -9.49
CA VAL A 254 2.23 -3.43 -10.34
C VAL A 254 1.06 -4.01 -9.56
N SER A 255 -0.13 -4.00 -10.18
CA SER A 255 -1.35 -4.58 -9.61
C SER A 255 -1.80 -5.77 -10.45
N ALA A 256 -1.81 -6.98 -9.88
CA ALA A 256 -2.27 -8.17 -10.57
C ALA A 256 -3.78 -8.39 -10.45
N SER A 257 -4.38 -8.89 -11.53
CA SER A 257 -5.76 -9.36 -11.53
C SER A 257 -5.93 -10.55 -10.57
N PRO A 258 -7.15 -10.77 -10.05
CA PRO A 258 -7.40 -11.87 -9.11
C PRO A 258 -7.09 -13.26 -9.64
N ASP A 259 -7.17 -13.46 -10.97
CA ASP A 259 -6.82 -14.72 -11.64
C ASP A 259 -5.33 -14.85 -12.01
N GLY A 260 -4.53 -13.81 -11.73
CA GLY A 260 -3.10 -13.77 -12.02
C GLY A 260 -2.76 -13.78 -13.52
N LYS A 261 -3.69 -13.37 -14.39
CA LYS A 261 -3.50 -13.37 -15.85
C LYS A 261 -3.28 -11.99 -16.46
N ALA A 262 -3.52 -10.92 -15.73
CA ALA A 262 -3.34 -9.54 -16.18
C ALA A 262 -2.65 -8.70 -15.10
N PHE A 263 -1.82 -7.75 -15.53
CA PHE A 263 -0.99 -6.91 -14.67
C PHE A 263 -1.14 -5.47 -15.10
N ALA A 264 -1.68 -4.64 -14.22
CA ALA A 264 -1.85 -3.22 -14.47
C ALA A 264 -0.69 -2.42 -13.89
N VAL A 265 -0.27 -1.40 -14.64
CA VAL A 265 0.71 -0.40 -14.21
C VAL A 265 0.31 0.96 -14.73
N ARG A 266 0.69 2.02 -14.02
CA ARG A 266 0.73 3.36 -14.57
C ARG A 266 2.16 3.76 -14.90
N LEU A 267 2.35 4.31 -16.10
CA LEU A 267 3.56 5.02 -16.47
C LEU A 267 3.23 6.51 -16.61
N THR A 268 4.10 7.36 -16.09
CA THR A 268 3.98 8.82 -16.21
C THR A 268 5.29 9.46 -16.60
N ASP A 269 5.20 10.59 -17.32
CA ASP A 269 6.33 11.47 -17.59
C ASP A 269 6.54 12.56 -16.50
N ALA A 270 5.83 12.47 -15.37
CA ALA A 270 5.88 13.43 -14.29
C ALA A 270 7.12 13.30 -13.41
N HIS A 271 7.67 14.45 -13.05
CA HIS A 271 8.76 14.61 -12.09
C HIS A 271 8.50 15.82 -11.18
N PRO A 272 9.17 15.96 -10.02
CA PRO A 272 9.01 17.12 -9.15
C PRO A 272 9.13 18.44 -9.93
N GLY A 273 8.15 19.34 -9.74
CA GLY A 273 8.06 20.63 -10.45
C GLY A 273 7.41 20.60 -11.84
N SER A 274 6.96 19.44 -12.32
CA SER A 274 6.24 19.34 -13.59
C SER A 274 4.92 20.11 -13.56
N ARG A 275 4.68 20.93 -14.58
CA ARG A 275 3.43 21.70 -14.76
C ARG A 275 2.45 21.06 -15.76
N SER A 276 2.95 20.14 -16.59
CA SER A 276 2.18 19.41 -17.58
C SER A 276 2.85 18.07 -17.80
N SER A 277 2.13 17.01 -17.49
CA SER A 277 2.59 15.63 -17.64
C SER A 277 1.44 14.77 -18.15
N THR A 278 1.79 13.60 -18.68
CA THR A 278 0.87 12.56 -19.12
C THR A 278 1.01 11.35 -18.22
N ALA A 279 -0.11 10.72 -17.90
CA ALA A 279 -0.16 9.39 -17.32
C ALA A 279 -0.88 8.46 -18.29
N THR A 280 -0.37 7.23 -18.42
CA THR A 280 -1.02 6.16 -19.17
C THR A 280 -1.07 4.90 -18.30
N VAL A 281 -2.26 4.33 -18.16
CA VAL A 281 -2.48 3.02 -17.54
C VAL A 281 -2.34 1.96 -18.62
N TYR A 282 -1.50 0.98 -18.33
CA TYR A 282 -1.21 -0.15 -19.19
C TYR A 282 -1.65 -1.46 -18.54
N VAL A 283 -2.09 -2.41 -19.36
CA VAL A 283 -2.34 -3.79 -18.96
C VAL A 283 -1.42 -4.73 -19.74
N LEU A 284 -0.65 -5.52 -19.01
CA LEU A 284 0.18 -6.60 -19.53
C LEU A 284 -0.51 -7.94 -19.25
N ARG A 285 -0.66 -8.80 -20.25
CA ARG A 285 -1.25 -10.13 -20.06
C ARG A 285 -0.16 -11.19 -19.86
N ALA A 286 -0.51 -12.26 -19.15
CA ALA A 286 0.38 -13.42 -19.02
C ALA A 286 0.77 -13.96 -20.41
N GLY A 287 2.06 -14.24 -20.60
CA GLY A 287 2.62 -14.71 -21.85
C GLY A 287 2.86 -13.63 -22.92
N THR A 288 2.51 -12.36 -22.66
CA THR A 288 2.78 -11.26 -23.61
C THR A 288 3.97 -10.42 -23.17
N GLU A 289 4.64 -9.79 -24.15
CA GLU A 289 5.74 -8.86 -23.90
C GLU A 289 5.36 -7.39 -24.09
N SER A 290 4.27 -7.14 -24.83
CA SER A 290 3.79 -5.80 -25.15
C SER A 290 2.58 -5.45 -24.28
N PRO A 291 2.67 -4.40 -23.45
CA PRO A 291 1.56 -3.94 -22.63
C PRO A 291 0.62 -3.07 -23.48
N GLN A 292 -0.68 -3.22 -23.29
CA GLN A 292 -1.71 -2.41 -23.96
C GLN A 292 -2.03 -1.18 -23.13
N GLY A 293 -1.92 0.02 -23.71
CA GLY A 293 -2.38 1.25 -23.06
C GLY A 293 -3.90 1.34 -23.13
N ILE A 294 -4.57 1.29 -21.98
CA ILE A 294 -6.04 1.25 -21.88
C ILE A 294 -6.65 2.57 -21.43
N TYR A 295 -5.83 3.48 -20.88
CA TYR A 295 -6.30 4.79 -20.43
C TYR A 295 -5.17 5.81 -20.43
N ARG A 296 -5.37 6.96 -21.07
CA ARG A 296 -4.38 8.05 -21.12
C ARG A 296 -5.03 9.37 -20.75
N HIS A 297 -4.38 10.15 -19.89
CA HIS A 297 -4.82 11.49 -19.54
C HIS A 297 -3.65 12.43 -19.22
N ARG A 298 -3.93 13.73 -19.21
CA ARG A 298 -3.01 14.72 -18.67
C ARG A 298 -3.14 14.76 -17.16
N LEU A 299 -2.00 14.83 -16.47
CA LEU A 299 -1.94 15.02 -15.04
C LEU A 299 -2.20 16.48 -14.70
N GLY A 300 -3.00 16.70 -13.66
CA GLY A 300 -3.14 18.01 -13.03
C GLY A 300 -1.83 18.47 -12.35
N PRO A 301 -1.81 19.69 -11.77
CA PRO A 301 -0.69 20.19 -10.99
C PRO A 301 -0.39 19.21 -9.86
N SER A 302 0.69 18.46 -10.00
CA SER A 302 1.12 17.49 -9.00
C SER A 302 2.18 18.19 -8.17
N GLY A 303 1.95 18.35 -6.86
CA GLY A 303 2.90 18.99 -5.95
C GLY A 303 4.17 18.13 -5.74
N CYS A 304 4.65 18.03 -4.51
CA CYS A 304 5.83 17.21 -4.20
C CYS A 304 5.59 15.67 -4.30
N ALA A 305 4.34 15.24 -4.53
CA ALA A 305 3.99 13.82 -4.62
C ALA A 305 3.15 13.57 -5.89
N VAL A 306 3.63 12.63 -6.72
CA VAL A 306 2.90 12.05 -7.85
C VAL A 306 2.71 10.57 -7.53
N GLY A 307 1.47 10.07 -7.63
CA GLY A 307 1.20 8.66 -7.39
C GLY A 307 -0.19 8.23 -7.85
N ALA A 308 -0.40 6.93 -7.92
CA ALA A 308 -1.69 6.34 -8.22
C ALA A 308 -1.88 5.00 -7.52
N ASN A 309 -3.16 4.64 -7.37
CA ASN A 309 -3.59 3.34 -6.92
C ASN A 309 -4.33 2.61 -8.06
N LEU A 310 -4.12 1.30 -8.13
CA LEU A 310 -4.71 0.40 -9.12
C LEU A 310 -5.27 -0.83 -8.39
N SER A 311 -6.59 -1.02 -8.47
CA SER A 311 -7.28 -2.10 -7.74
C SER A 311 -8.25 -2.85 -8.64
N TRP A 312 -8.19 -4.19 -8.63
CA TRP A 312 -9.02 -5.03 -9.51
C TRP A 312 -10.31 -5.48 -8.84
N HIS A 313 -11.37 -5.60 -9.65
CA HIS A 313 -12.59 -6.34 -9.34
C HIS A 313 -13.02 -7.14 -10.59
N GLY A 314 -12.67 -8.42 -10.61
CA GLY A 314 -12.82 -9.25 -11.81
C GLY A 314 -12.03 -8.66 -12.99
N ARG A 315 -12.73 -8.33 -14.08
CA ARG A 315 -12.12 -7.71 -15.28
C ARG A 315 -11.98 -6.18 -15.21
N PHE A 316 -12.55 -5.56 -14.18
CA PHE A 316 -12.57 -4.11 -14.03
C PHE A 316 -11.42 -3.65 -13.14
N LEU A 317 -10.82 -2.53 -13.50
CA LEU A 317 -9.70 -1.92 -12.81
C LEU A 317 -10.11 -0.52 -12.33
N LEU A 318 -10.12 -0.32 -11.02
CA LEU A 318 -10.30 0.99 -10.41
C LEU A 318 -8.95 1.71 -10.37
N TYR A 319 -8.92 2.88 -10.98
CA TYR A 319 -7.78 3.78 -11.05
C TYR A 319 -8.07 5.05 -10.25
N SER A 320 -7.21 5.34 -9.29
CA SER A 320 -7.22 6.58 -8.48
C SER A 320 -5.85 7.23 -8.58
N SER A 321 -5.81 8.55 -8.77
CA SER A 321 -4.58 9.31 -8.94
C SER A 321 -4.55 10.54 -8.04
N THR A 322 -3.35 10.92 -7.60
CA THR A 322 -3.14 12.07 -6.70
C THR A 322 -3.61 13.41 -7.27
N ASP A 323 -3.81 13.53 -8.58
CA ASP A 323 -4.41 14.70 -9.23
C ASP A 323 -5.96 14.72 -9.17
N GLY A 324 -6.57 13.77 -8.44
CA GLY A 324 -8.01 13.64 -8.24
C GLY A 324 -8.73 12.93 -9.38
N ARG A 325 -8.00 12.25 -10.27
CA ARG A 325 -8.58 11.45 -11.36
C ARG A 325 -9.03 10.11 -10.81
N GLU A 326 -10.32 9.82 -10.98
CA GLU A 326 -10.96 8.60 -10.47
C GLU A 326 -11.74 7.92 -11.61
N VAL A 327 -11.37 6.69 -11.97
CA VAL A 327 -11.91 6.01 -13.15
C VAL A 327 -12.03 4.51 -12.93
N VAL A 328 -13.14 3.90 -13.37
CA VAL A 328 -13.25 2.45 -13.54
C VAL A 328 -12.98 2.10 -15.00
N LEU A 329 -12.01 1.22 -15.22
CA LEU A 329 -11.57 0.78 -16.54
C LEU A 329 -12.00 -0.67 -16.78
N ASP A 330 -12.68 -0.91 -17.88
CA ASP A 330 -12.96 -2.26 -18.38
C ASP A 330 -11.80 -2.74 -19.24
N THR A 331 -11.04 -3.70 -18.75
CA THR A 331 -9.78 -4.14 -19.38
C THR A 331 -9.96 -5.04 -20.60
N THR A 332 -11.20 -5.22 -21.07
CA THR A 332 -11.51 -6.06 -22.26
C THR A 332 -11.91 -5.26 -23.49
N ASN A 333 -12.42 -4.03 -23.31
CA ASN A 333 -12.91 -3.17 -24.39
C ASN A 333 -12.49 -1.70 -24.22
N ASP A 334 -11.56 -1.44 -23.30
CA ASP A 334 -10.99 -0.12 -22.99
C ASP A 334 -12.03 0.95 -22.62
N ARG A 335 -13.22 0.54 -22.19
CA ARG A 335 -14.25 1.47 -21.73
C ARG A 335 -13.87 2.04 -20.37
N ALA A 336 -13.91 3.37 -20.28
CA ALA A 336 -13.71 4.11 -19.03
C ALA A 336 -15.04 4.65 -18.49
N ILE A 337 -15.28 4.47 -17.19
CA ILE A 337 -16.37 5.10 -16.44
C ILE A 337 -15.70 6.15 -15.54
N ASP A 338 -15.87 7.43 -15.88
CA ASP A 338 -15.26 8.54 -15.15
C ASP A 338 -16.04 8.83 -13.86
N LEU A 339 -15.39 8.64 -12.71
CA LEU A 339 -15.92 8.95 -11.37
C LEU A 339 -15.43 10.31 -10.86
N THR A 340 -14.58 11.01 -11.60
CA THR A 340 -13.92 12.26 -11.17
C THR A 340 -14.95 13.34 -10.82
N GLN A 341 -16.00 13.50 -11.65
CA GLN A 341 -17.04 14.49 -11.38
C GLN A 341 -17.84 14.13 -10.13
N LEU A 342 -18.22 12.85 -9.99
CA LEU A 342 -18.89 12.36 -8.79
C LEU A 342 -18.05 12.64 -7.54
N ALA A 343 -16.76 12.29 -7.56
CA ALA A 343 -15.84 12.53 -6.46
C ALA A 343 -15.81 14.00 -6.04
N ARG A 344 -15.81 14.94 -7.00
CA ARG A 344 -15.85 16.38 -6.72
C ARG A 344 -17.18 16.88 -6.16
N LEU A 345 -18.30 16.26 -6.55
CA LEU A 345 -19.64 16.65 -6.12
C LEU A 345 -20.04 16.05 -4.76
N LEU A 346 -19.30 15.08 -4.25
CA LEU A 346 -19.55 14.53 -2.92
C LEU A 346 -19.39 15.61 -1.83
N PRO A 347 -20.08 15.46 -0.69
CA PRO A 347 -19.83 16.30 0.47
C PRO A 347 -18.37 16.22 0.94
N HIS A 348 -17.70 17.37 1.04
CA HIS A 348 -16.31 17.52 1.51
C HIS A 348 -16.22 18.50 2.67
N ARG A 349 -15.19 18.36 3.52
CA ARG A 349 -14.91 19.40 4.52
C ARG A 349 -14.22 20.61 3.90
N ASN A 350 -13.40 20.38 2.88
CA ASN A 350 -12.58 21.39 2.21
C ASN A 350 -12.63 21.21 0.69
N ARG A 351 -12.59 22.29 -0.10
CA ARG A 351 -12.66 22.26 -1.58
C ARG A 351 -11.48 21.59 -2.28
N GLY A 352 -10.35 21.40 -1.59
CA GLY A 352 -9.14 20.74 -2.14
C GLY A 352 -8.92 19.33 -1.62
N GLU A 353 -9.93 18.72 -0.99
CA GLU A 353 -9.84 17.37 -0.47
C GLU A 353 -9.80 16.33 -1.60
N VAL A 354 -8.84 15.40 -1.53
CA VAL A 354 -8.75 14.27 -2.46
C VAL A 354 -9.60 13.13 -1.91
N VAL A 355 -10.48 12.59 -2.75
CA VAL A 355 -11.32 11.45 -2.40
C VAL A 355 -10.52 10.16 -2.48
N ASN A 356 -10.66 9.30 -1.48
CA ASN A 356 -10.12 7.95 -1.57
C ASN A 356 -11.20 7.02 -2.11
N VAL A 357 -10.89 6.31 -3.20
CA VAL A 357 -11.82 5.40 -3.89
C VAL A 357 -11.34 3.96 -3.78
N SER A 358 -12.26 3.06 -3.47
CA SER A 358 -11.99 1.62 -3.36
C SER A 358 -13.20 0.81 -3.80
N TRP A 359 -12.99 -0.43 -4.28
CA TRP A 359 -14.10 -1.36 -4.44
C TRP A 359 -14.74 -1.64 -3.08
N GLN A 360 -16.08 -1.76 -3.04
CA GLN A 360 -16.73 -2.31 -1.87
C GLN A 360 -16.33 -3.79 -1.76
N SER A 361 -15.73 -4.18 -0.65
CA SER A 361 -15.44 -5.58 -0.37
C SER A 361 -16.66 -6.24 0.27
N ASP A 362 -17.04 -7.41 -0.21
CA ASP A 362 -18.03 -8.30 0.42
C ASP A 362 -17.49 -8.97 1.70
N PHE A 363 -16.27 -8.65 2.11
CA PHE A 363 -15.79 -8.97 3.46
C PHE A 363 -16.59 -8.14 4.46
N GLU A 364 -17.72 -8.69 4.89
CA GLU A 364 -18.20 -8.49 6.25
C GLU A 364 -17.06 -8.92 7.17
N SER A 365 -16.43 -7.98 7.85
CA SER A 365 -15.74 -8.35 9.08
C SER A 365 -16.85 -8.66 10.08
N GLU A 366 -17.37 -9.89 10.04
CA GLU A 366 -17.66 -10.55 11.30
C GLU A 366 -16.37 -10.45 12.11
N TYR A 367 -16.44 -9.87 13.31
CA TYR A 367 -15.42 -9.68 14.36
C TYR A 367 -15.26 -8.21 14.77
#